data_AF-A0A7Z3CCU5-F1
#
_entry.id   AF-A0A7Z3CCU5-F1
#
_cell.length_a   1.000
_cell.length_b   1.000
_cell.length_c   1.000
_cell.angle_alpha   90.00
_cell.angle_beta   90.00
_cell.angle_gamma   90.00
#
_symmetry.space_group_name_H-M   'P 1'
#
loop_
_entity.id
_entity.type
_entity.pdbx_description
1 polymer ?
#
loop_
_entity_poly.entity_id
_entity_poly.type
_entity_poly.pdbx_seq_one_letter_code
_entity_poly.pdbx_strand_id
1 'polypeptide(L)'
;MEYILENGLKLSRDVSGEWRIAGASQSFYLKGAEDFWRVVSLLEIPYKKARSILGDEFAYPSVILAGLDSKSEYWIGLALSWVGQGGFYADRAVVIKLRELIEADQLLQADRGSVKSFISKDVI
;
A
#
# COMPACT_ATOMS: atom_id res chain seq x y z
N MET A 1 -2.16 0.01 19.92
CA MET A 1 -2.57 -1.15 19.10
C MET A 1 -1.33 -1.76 18.48
N GLU A 2 -1.18 -3.08 18.50
CA GLU A 2 -0.03 -3.81 17.94
C GLU A 2 -0.55 -4.91 17.00
N TYR A 3 0.04 -5.01 15.81
CA TYR A 3 -0.25 -6.03 14.80
C TYR A 3 1.04 -6.76 14.42
N ILE A 4 0.98 -8.08 14.32
CA ILE A 4 2.14 -8.91 13.94
C ILE A 4 1.98 -9.28 12.47
N LEU A 5 2.95 -8.88 11.65
CA LEU A 5 3.05 -9.28 10.25
C LEU A 5 3.49 -10.73 10.13
N GLU A 6 3.21 -11.37 8.99
CA GLU A 6 3.59 -12.78 8.77
C GLU A 6 5.11 -13.00 8.85
N ASN A 7 5.91 -11.98 8.54
CA ASN A 7 7.36 -11.99 8.68
C ASN A 7 7.85 -11.81 10.15
N GLY A 8 6.94 -11.81 11.13
CA GLY A 8 7.22 -11.69 12.55
C GLY A 8 7.50 -10.25 13.03
N LEU A 9 7.44 -9.26 12.14
CA LEU A 9 7.63 -7.86 12.51
C LEU A 9 6.36 -7.28 13.14
N LYS A 10 6.55 -6.47 14.17
CA LYS A 10 5.46 -5.84 14.93
C LYS A 10 5.20 -4.44 14.41
N LEU A 11 4.04 -4.21 13.83
CA LEU A 11 3.54 -2.89 13.48
C LEU A 11 2.75 -2.31 14.66
N SER A 12 3.14 -1.13 15.12
CA SER A 12 2.47 -0.45 16.22
C SER A 12 2.40 1.05 15.97
N ARG A 13 1.41 1.69 16.60
CA ARG A 13 1.30 3.14 16.67
C ARG A 13 1.69 3.61 18.05
N ASP A 14 2.58 4.58 18.14
CA ASP A 14 3.03 5.14 19.41
C ASP A 14 2.07 6.19 19.98
N VAL A 15 2.42 6.75 21.14
CA VAL A 15 1.62 7.77 21.84
C VAL A 15 1.57 9.12 21.10
N SER A 16 2.52 9.38 20.22
CA SER A 16 2.57 10.56 19.36
C SER A 16 1.75 10.38 18.07
N GLY A 17 1.23 9.17 17.84
CA GLY A 17 0.48 8.80 16.65
C GLY A 17 1.36 8.34 15.48
N GLU A 18 2.67 8.21 15.67
CA GLU A 18 3.60 7.74 14.63
C GLU A 18 3.56 6.21 14.52
N TRP A 19 3.58 5.71 13.28
CA TRP A 19 3.65 4.29 13.00
C TRP A 19 5.10 3.81 13.02
N ARG A 20 5.33 2.66 13.64
CA ARG A 20 6.65 2.02 13.71
C ARG A 20 6.57 0.52 13.52
N ILE A 21 7.62 -0.04 12.95
CA ILE A 21 7.84 -1.46 12.83
C ILE A 21 8.99 -1.89 13.77
N ALA A 22 8.79 -2.95 14.54
CA ALA A 22 9.77 -3.47 15.47
C ALA A 22 10.03 -4.97 15.25
N GLY A 23 11.30 -5.32 15.13
CA GLY A 23 11.78 -6.70 15.20
C GLY A 23 12.38 -7.01 16.58
N ALA A 24 13.07 -8.14 16.70
CA ALA A 24 13.65 -8.59 17.97
C ALA A 24 14.75 -7.65 18.53
N SER A 25 15.47 -6.94 17.65
CA SER A 25 16.63 -6.13 18.03
C SER A 25 16.57 -4.67 17.59
N GLN A 26 15.64 -4.30 16.71
CA GLN A 26 15.58 -2.96 16.10
C GLN A 26 14.15 -2.52 15.86
N SER A 27 13.94 -1.20 15.88
CA SER A 27 12.67 -0.57 15.53
C SER A 27 12.90 0.62 14.61
N PHE A 28 11.99 0.81 13.65
CA PHE A 28 12.03 1.87 12.66
C PHE A 28 10.67 2.58 12.61
N TYR A 29 10.69 3.90 12.52
CA TYR A 29 9.48 4.68 12.23
C TYR A 29 9.20 4.66 10.73
N LEU A 30 7.92 4.62 10.37
CA LEU A 30 7.45 4.69 8.99
C LEU A 30 7.17 6.16 8.67
N LYS A 31 8.18 6.89 8.18
CA LYS A 31 8.10 8.35 7.96
C LYS A 31 7.93 8.71 6.50
N GLY A 32 8.64 8.02 5.61
CA GLY A 32 8.58 8.22 4.16
C GLY A 32 8.02 7.01 3.42
N ALA A 33 7.62 7.18 2.16
CA ALA A 33 7.12 6.09 1.32
C ALA A 33 8.10 4.90 1.22
N GLU A 34 9.41 5.18 1.19
CA GLU A 34 10.46 4.16 1.19
C GLU A 34 10.44 3.28 2.45
N ASP A 35 9.99 3.81 3.58
CA ASP A 35 9.92 3.03 4.82
C ASP A 35 8.82 1.98 4.77
N PHE A 36 7.75 2.26 4.02
CA PHE A 36 6.59 1.37 3.91
C PHE A 36 6.89 0.11 3.12
N TRP A 37 8.02 0.03 2.39
CA TRP A 37 8.50 -1.23 1.84
C TRP A 37 8.68 -2.31 2.93
N ARG A 38 9.04 -1.92 4.16
CA ARG A 38 9.21 -2.85 5.29
C ARG A 38 7.90 -3.52 5.72
N VAL A 39 6.76 -2.94 5.35
CA VAL A 39 5.42 -3.46 5.63
C VAL A 39 4.66 -3.84 4.36
N VAL A 40 5.35 -4.01 3.21
CA VAL A 40 4.70 -4.33 1.93
C VAL A 40 3.93 -5.65 1.96
N SER A 41 4.33 -6.59 2.82
CA SER A 41 3.60 -7.85 3.05
C SER A 41 2.20 -7.64 3.64
N LEU A 42 1.86 -6.44 4.13
CA LEU A 42 0.47 -6.11 4.43
C LEU A 42 -0.44 -6.31 3.21
N LEU A 43 0.05 -6.07 1.99
CA LEU A 43 -0.71 -6.24 0.76
C LEU A 43 -1.25 -7.67 0.56
N GLU A 44 -0.65 -8.66 1.23
CA GLU A 44 -1.04 -10.07 1.15
C GLU A 44 -2.36 -10.37 1.87
N ILE A 45 -2.81 -9.49 2.78
CA ILE A 45 -4.13 -9.58 3.39
C ILE A 45 -5.14 -8.68 2.66
N PRO A 46 -6.44 -9.03 2.62
CA PRO A 46 -7.45 -8.17 2.01
C PRO A 46 -7.50 -6.77 2.63
N TYR A 47 -7.68 -5.73 1.82
CA TYR A 47 -7.67 -4.33 2.27
C TYR A 47 -8.64 -4.08 3.43
N LYS A 48 -9.87 -4.61 3.33
CA LYS A 48 -10.87 -4.48 4.40
C LYS A 48 -10.41 -5.09 5.72
N LYS A 49 -9.67 -6.20 5.66
CA LYS A 49 -9.11 -6.87 6.85
C LYS A 49 -7.99 -6.01 7.44
N ALA A 50 -7.04 -5.54 6.61
CA ALA A 50 -6.00 -4.62 7.06
C ALA A 50 -6.60 -3.37 7.71
N ARG A 51 -7.62 -2.78 7.09
CA ARG A 51 -8.37 -1.63 7.60
C ARG A 51 -9.05 -1.88 8.94
N SER A 52 -9.70 -3.03 9.10
CA SER A 52 -10.33 -3.41 10.37
C SER A 52 -9.32 -3.58 11.51
N ILE A 53 -8.08 -3.97 11.18
CA ILE A 53 -7.02 -4.22 12.14
C ILE A 53 -6.28 -2.94 12.52
N LEU A 54 -5.91 -2.11 11.53
CA LEU A 54 -5.03 -0.96 11.73
C LEU A 54 -5.79 0.37 11.89
N GLY A 55 -7.10 0.38 11.57
CA GLY A 55 -7.96 1.56 11.64
C GLY A 55 -7.71 2.56 10.51
N ASP A 56 -8.51 3.63 10.48
CA ASP A 56 -8.51 4.59 9.37
C ASP A 56 -7.29 5.54 9.36
N GLU A 57 -6.55 5.60 10.47
CA GLU A 57 -5.40 6.49 10.64
C GLU A 57 -4.07 5.88 10.16
N PHE A 58 -4.10 4.67 9.60
CA PHE A 58 -2.93 4.06 8.98
C PHE A 58 -2.74 4.61 7.56
N ALA A 59 -1.48 4.81 7.17
CA ALA A 59 -1.11 5.36 5.86
C ALA A 59 -1.16 4.27 4.76
N TYR A 60 -2.36 3.75 4.46
CA TYR A 60 -2.57 2.76 3.38
C TYR A 60 -2.04 3.21 2.01
N PRO A 61 -2.19 4.49 1.59
CA PRO A 61 -1.62 4.94 0.32
C PRO A 61 -0.11 4.71 0.25
N SER A 62 0.62 4.87 1.35
CA SER A 62 2.08 4.64 1.37
C SER A 62 2.45 3.17 1.17
N VAL A 63 1.64 2.23 1.65
CA VAL A 63 1.85 0.79 1.37
C VAL A 63 1.53 0.46 -0.09
N ILE A 64 0.46 1.04 -0.63
CA ILE A 64 0.10 0.86 -2.04
C ILE A 64 1.21 1.40 -2.93
N LEU A 65 1.72 2.60 -2.66
CA LEU A 65 2.85 3.18 -3.39
C LEU A 65 4.09 2.29 -3.33
N ALA A 66 4.43 1.77 -2.15
CA ALA A 66 5.57 0.85 -2.00
C ALA A 66 5.41 -0.43 -2.85
N GLY A 67 4.18 -0.95 -2.98
CA GLY A 67 3.90 -2.08 -3.87
C GLY A 67 3.97 -1.71 -5.36
N LEU A 68 3.44 -0.55 -5.75
CA LEU A 68 3.46 -0.05 -7.14
C LEU A 68 4.86 0.38 -7.61
N ASP A 69 5.74 0.80 -6.69
CA ASP A 69 7.15 1.08 -6.97
C ASP A 69 8.02 -0.18 -7.08
N SER A 70 7.46 -1.35 -6.75
CA SER A 70 8.17 -2.61 -6.87
C SER A 70 8.42 -2.98 -8.34
N LYS A 71 9.53 -3.68 -8.60
CA LYS A 71 9.78 -4.32 -9.90
C LYS A 71 9.12 -5.70 -10.02
N SER A 72 8.48 -6.18 -8.96
CA SER A 72 7.83 -7.49 -8.93
C SER A 72 6.37 -7.36 -9.33
N GLU A 73 5.97 -8.11 -10.37
CA GLU A 73 4.57 -8.22 -10.79
C GLU A 73 3.65 -8.68 -9.64
N TYR A 74 4.17 -9.48 -8.71
CA TYR A 74 3.44 -9.92 -7.53
C TYR A 74 3.03 -8.75 -6.63
N TRP A 75 3.99 -7.90 -6.25
CA TRP A 75 3.72 -6.74 -5.38
C TRP A 75 2.87 -5.69 -6.07
N ILE A 76 3.10 -5.46 -7.37
CA ILE A 76 2.25 -4.58 -8.19
C ILE A 76 0.81 -5.11 -8.20
N GLY A 77 0.60 -6.39 -8.50
CA GLY A 77 -0.73 -7.00 -8.55
C GLY A 77 -1.48 -6.93 -7.22
N LEU A 78 -0.79 -7.15 -6.10
CA LEU A 78 -1.40 -6.99 -4.77
C LEU A 78 -1.76 -5.54 -4.45
N ALA A 79 -0.91 -4.58 -4.80
CA ALA A 79 -1.21 -3.15 -4.65
C ALA A 79 -2.43 -2.74 -5.49
N LEU A 80 -2.53 -3.24 -6.72
CA LEU A 80 -3.69 -3.02 -7.59
C LEU A 80 -4.97 -3.68 -7.06
N SER A 81 -4.85 -4.84 -6.42
CA SER A 81 -5.98 -5.48 -5.73
C SER A 81 -6.49 -4.62 -4.58
N TRP A 82 -5.60 -4.02 -3.79
CA TRP A 82 -5.97 -3.07 -2.74
C TRP A 82 -6.63 -1.81 -3.31
N VAL A 83 -6.09 -1.30 -4.41
CA VAL A 83 -6.68 -0.19 -5.18
C VAL A 83 -8.13 -0.52 -5.55
N GLY A 84 -8.37 -1.67 -6.18
CA GLY A 84 -9.72 -2.09 -6.57
C GLY A 84 -10.71 -2.27 -5.41
N GLN A 85 -10.21 -2.48 -4.19
CA GLN A 85 -11.02 -2.62 -2.97
C GLN A 85 -11.33 -1.28 -2.27
N GLY A 86 -10.90 -0.15 -2.83
CA GLY A 86 -11.08 1.17 -2.24
C GLY A 86 -9.94 1.60 -1.32
N GLY A 87 -8.73 1.06 -1.56
CA GLY A 87 -7.56 1.21 -0.70
C GLY A 87 -7.01 2.62 -0.47
N PHE A 88 -7.45 3.60 -1.25
CA PHE A 88 -6.73 4.87 -1.45
C PHE A 88 -7.62 6.03 -1.90
N TYR A 89 -8.93 5.99 -1.63
CA TYR A 89 -9.87 7.01 -2.12
C TYR A 89 -9.28 8.43 -1.99
N ALA A 90 -9.11 9.10 -3.16
CA ALA A 90 -8.59 10.45 -3.33
C ALA A 90 -7.08 10.70 -3.05
N ASP A 91 -6.24 9.67 -2.91
CA ASP A 91 -4.80 9.89 -2.83
C ASP A 91 -4.19 10.20 -4.21
N ARG A 92 -3.79 11.47 -4.38
CA ARG A 92 -3.22 11.98 -5.65
C ARG A 92 -1.92 11.28 -6.04
N ALA A 93 -1.09 10.88 -5.07
CA ALA A 93 0.19 10.23 -5.37
C ALA A 93 -0.04 8.84 -5.96
N VAL A 94 -1.01 8.09 -5.43
CA VAL A 94 -1.40 6.78 -6.00
C VAL A 94 -1.92 6.96 -7.43
N VAL A 95 -2.79 7.94 -7.69
CA VAL A 95 -3.31 8.21 -9.04
C VAL A 95 -2.20 8.56 -10.02
N ILE A 96 -1.25 9.42 -9.63
CA ILE A 96 -0.09 9.76 -10.46
C ILE A 96 0.71 8.50 -10.78
N LYS A 97 1.01 7.67 -9.77
CA LYS A 97 1.78 6.44 -9.95
C LYS A 97 1.09 5.44 -10.90
N LEU A 98 -0.23 5.29 -10.79
CA LEU A 98 -1.00 4.43 -11.69
C LEU A 98 -0.95 4.91 -13.14
N ARG A 99 -0.96 6.23 -13.37
CA ARG A 99 -0.80 6.82 -14.73
C ARG A 99 0.60 6.53 -15.29
N GLU A 100 1.64 6.74 -14.50
CA GLU A 100 3.02 6.44 -14.89
C GLU A 100 3.19 4.97 -15.32
N LEU A 101 2.63 4.04 -14.56
CA LEU A 101 2.69 2.61 -14.87
C LEU A 101 1.98 2.23 -16.19
N ILE A 102 0.89 2.93 -16.54
CA ILE A 102 0.22 2.77 -17.83
C ILE A 102 1.08 3.32 -18.95
N GLU A 103 1.61 4.53 -18.80
CA GLU A 103 2.42 5.21 -19.82
C GLU A 103 3.73 4.47 -20.09
N ALA A 104 4.33 3.88 -19.06
CA ALA A 104 5.55 3.09 -19.15
C ALA A 104 5.32 1.63 -19.62
N ASP A 105 4.09 1.22 -19.89
CA ASP A 105 3.74 -0.15 -20.32
C ASP A 105 4.06 -1.24 -19.28
N GLN A 106 4.23 -0.88 -18.00
CA GLN A 106 4.75 -1.77 -16.93
C GLN A 106 3.68 -2.64 -16.27
N LEU A 107 2.42 -2.52 -16.69
CA LEU A 107 1.31 -3.33 -16.19
C LEU A 107 1.04 -4.54 -17.07
N LEU A 108 0.68 -5.65 -16.44
CA LEU A 108 0.13 -6.82 -17.13
C LEU A 108 -1.15 -6.44 -17.88
N GLN A 109 -1.39 -7.07 -19.03
CA GLN A 109 -2.55 -6.76 -19.88
C GLN A 109 -3.89 -6.90 -19.14
N ALA A 110 -3.98 -7.88 -18.23
CA ALA A 110 -5.17 -8.11 -17.39
C ALA A 110 -5.48 -6.92 -16.45
N ASP A 111 -4.46 -6.20 -15.99
CA ASP A 111 -4.60 -5.14 -14.99
C ASP A 111 -4.92 -3.78 -15.62
N ARG A 112 -4.48 -3.56 -16.86
CA ARG A 112 -4.63 -2.27 -17.56
C ARG A 112 -6.07 -1.81 -17.68
N GLY A 113 -7.00 -2.72 -17.96
CA GLY A 113 -8.42 -2.39 -18.10
C GLY A 113 -9.00 -1.82 -16.81
N SER A 114 -8.69 -2.48 -15.69
CA SER A 114 -9.10 -2.08 -14.35
C SER A 114 -8.51 -0.73 -13.95
N VAL A 115 -7.21 -0.53 -14.17
CA VAL A 115 -6.54 0.74 -13.83
C VAL A 115 -7.03 1.90 -14.70
N LYS A 116 -7.24 1.70 -16.01
CA LYS A 116 -7.80 2.73 -16.91
C LYS A 116 -9.23 3.12 -16.51
N SER A 117 -10.08 2.12 -16.25
CA SER A 117 -11.45 2.37 -15.78
C SER A 117 -11.44 3.14 -14.47
N PHE A 118 -10.52 2.80 -13.56
CA PHE A 118 -10.36 3.49 -12.30
C PHE A 118 -9.96 4.97 -12.47
N ILE A 119 -8.86 5.23 -13.19
CA ILE A 119 -8.33 6.59 -13.39
C ILE A 119 -9.38 7.51 -14.04
N SER A 120 -10.25 6.97 -14.90
CA SER A 120 -11.32 7.75 -15.55
C SER A 120 -12.43 8.19 -14.59
N LYS A 121 -12.61 7.51 -13.45
CA LYS A 121 -13.66 7.81 -12.46
C LYS A 121 -13.23 8.86 -11.43
N ASP A 122 -11.92 9.07 -11.25
CA ASP A 122 -11.36 10.10 -10.35
C ASP A 122 -11.26 11.50 -10.98
N VAL A 123 -11.70 11.69 -12.23
CA VAL A 123 -11.64 12.98 -12.96
C VAL A 123 -12.95 13.80 -12.81
N ILE A 124 -13.73 13.58 -11.74
CA ILE A 124 -14.98 14.33 -11.47
C ILE A 124 -14.89 15.03 -10.12
#